data_AF-B8LY35-F1
#
_entry.id   AF-B8LY35-F1
#
_cell.length_a   1.000
_cell.length_b   1.000
_cell.length_c   1.000
_cell.angle_alpha   90.00
_cell.angle_beta   90.00
_cell.angle_gamma   90.00
#
_symmetry.space_group_name_H-M   'P 1'
#
loop_
_entity.id
_entity.type
_entity.pdbx_description
1 polymer ?
#
loop_
_entity_poly.entity_id
_entity_poly.type
_entity_poly.pdbx_seq_one_letter_code
_entity_poly.pdbx_strand_id
1 'polypeptide(L)'
;MESISNGLLAEQDRQLELHAKIQLHSQKVAHRIQKNRPAATTRQYDSRQKEFIDFCTKEGFPDGQVVTEKKLVYFLDHYVINRPIRPSRYLRNRTDSQGAAVVQTLGLPSVKAYTSAIVDLWRFQQSLGTNPYPNPRGHLLLLILYKTTSGHSSTQRATVRELWEEWHVGIHGNPSIQSLEDSYGCRWRSDNKERVFFSRRKVIIDWIQARVSKGILLADAIDEIELMRRNSQRTLYQLQALLKKGV
;
A
#
# COMPACT_ATOMS: atom_id res chain seq x y z
N MET A 1 29.32 -55.22 -2.15
CA MET A 1 29.22 -53.79 -1.76
C MET A 1 29.39 -52.85 -2.97
N GLU A 2 30.32 -53.11 -3.89
CA GLU A 2 30.54 -52.27 -5.09
C GLU A 2 29.32 -52.16 -6.03
N SER A 3 28.58 -53.25 -6.28
CA SER A 3 27.40 -53.21 -7.17
C SER A 3 26.26 -52.33 -6.63
N ILE A 4 26.08 -52.26 -5.31
CA ILE A 4 25.08 -51.39 -4.65
C ILE A 4 25.53 -49.92 -4.72
N SER A 5 26.83 -49.66 -4.52
CA SER A 5 27.42 -48.32 -4.64
C SER A 5 27.31 -47.77 -6.07
N ASN A 6 27.55 -48.61 -7.08
CA ASN A 6 27.44 -48.22 -8.49
C ASN A 6 25.99 -47.95 -8.90
N GLY A 7 25.03 -48.73 -8.39
CA GLY A 7 23.60 -48.49 -8.61
C GLY A 7 23.10 -47.18 -7.97
N LEU A 8 23.61 -46.85 -6.78
CA LEU A 8 23.28 -45.61 -6.06
C LEU A 8 23.85 -44.38 -6.78
N LEU A 9 25.10 -44.45 -7.24
CA LEU A 9 25.74 -43.38 -8.02
C LEU A 9 25.00 -43.12 -9.33
N ALA A 10 24.66 -44.18 -10.08
CA ALA A 10 23.90 -44.06 -11.32
C ALA A 10 22.50 -43.45 -11.10
N GLU A 11 21.83 -43.78 -9.99
CA GLU A 11 20.56 -43.15 -9.64
C GLU A 11 20.74 -41.68 -9.26
N GLN A 12 21.78 -41.33 -8.52
CA GLN A 12 22.07 -39.96 -8.14
C GLN A 12 22.38 -39.08 -9.36
N ASP A 13 23.16 -39.59 -10.32
CA ASP A 13 23.44 -38.91 -11.58
C ASP A 13 22.15 -38.70 -12.40
N ARG A 14 21.26 -39.70 -12.47
CA ARG A 14 19.94 -39.54 -13.10
C ARG A 14 19.09 -38.46 -12.44
N GLN A 15 19.07 -38.40 -11.11
CA GLN A 15 18.33 -37.39 -10.36
C GLN A 15 18.89 -35.98 -10.61
N LEU A 16 20.22 -35.84 -10.66
CA LEU A 16 20.89 -34.59 -10.98
C LEU A 16 20.59 -34.13 -12.41
N GLU A 17 20.62 -35.03 -13.38
CA GLU A 17 20.23 -34.71 -14.76
C GLU A 17 18.78 -34.25 -14.87
N LEU A 18 17.87 -34.94 -14.16
CA LEU A 18 16.46 -34.57 -14.14
C LEU A 18 16.26 -33.18 -13.52
N HIS A 19 16.94 -32.90 -12.41
CA HIS A 19 16.91 -31.57 -11.78
C HIS A 19 17.43 -30.47 -12.72
N ALA A 20 18.55 -30.71 -13.40
CA ALA A 20 19.11 -29.77 -14.38
C ALA A 20 18.15 -29.52 -15.55
N LYS A 21 17.48 -30.57 -16.06
CA LYS A 21 16.45 -30.45 -17.13
C LYS A 21 15.27 -29.58 -16.68
N ILE A 22 14.77 -29.80 -15.45
CA ILE A 22 13.65 -29.03 -14.88
C ILE A 22 14.05 -27.56 -14.67
N GLN A 23 15.26 -27.31 -14.15
CA GLN A 23 15.78 -25.96 -13.93
C GLN A 23 15.94 -25.22 -15.26
N LEU A 24 16.56 -25.84 -16.26
CA LEU A 24 16.73 -25.26 -17.60
C LEU A 24 15.39 -24.93 -18.25
N HIS A 25 14.38 -25.81 -18.11
CA HIS A 25 13.05 -25.55 -18.63
C HIS A 25 12.41 -24.32 -17.95
N SER A 26 12.47 -24.26 -16.62
CA SER A 26 11.96 -23.14 -15.82
C SER A 26 12.60 -21.81 -16.24
N GLN A 27 13.93 -21.80 -16.41
CA GLN A 27 14.67 -20.63 -16.89
C GLN A 27 14.22 -20.20 -18.30
N LYS A 28 14.07 -21.14 -19.25
CA LYS A 28 13.60 -20.85 -20.61
C LYS A 28 12.21 -20.23 -20.62
N VAL A 29 11.29 -20.76 -19.80
CA VAL A 29 9.93 -20.24 -19.68
C VAL A 29 9.94 -18.83 -19.08
N ALA A 30 10.71 -18.60 -18.02
CA ALA A 30 10.84 -17.28 -17.39
C ALA A 30 11.33 -16.21 -18.39
N HIS A 31 12.38 -16.51 -19.16
CA HIS A 31 12.90 -15.60 -20.18
C HIS A 31 11.89 -15.33 -21.30
N ARG A 32 11.13 -16.35 -21.73
CA ARG A 32 10.08 -16.18 -22.74
C ARG A 32 8.96 -15.26 -22.25
N ILE A 33 8.51 -15.43 -21.01
CA ILE A 33 7.47 -14.59 -20.41
C ILE A 33 7.95 -13.14 -20.31
N GLN A 34 9.22 -12.93 -19.93
CA GLN A 34 9.80 -11.59 -19.86
C GLN A 34 9.86 -10.92 -21.25
N LYS A 35 10.26 -11.66 -22.30
CA LYS A 35 10.28 -11.17 -23.68
C LYS A 35 8.89 -10.82 -24.22
N ASN A 36 7.86 -11.58 -23.86
CA ASN A 36 6.49 -11.38 -24.34
C ASN A 36 5.71 -10.32 -23.55
N ARG A 37 6.33 -9.66 -22.57
CA ARG A 37 5.66 -8.64 -21.75
C ARG A 37 5.31 -7.39 -22.57
N PRO A 38 4.15 -6.76 -22.34
CA PRO A 38 3.81 -5.48 -22.97
C PRO A 38 4.89 -4.41 -22.73
N ALA A 39 5.30 -3.72 -23.80
CA ALA A 39 6.42 -2.77 -23.77
C ALA A 39 6.27 -1.66 -22.71
N ALA A 40 5.03 -1.21 -22.44
CA ALA A 40 4.75 -0.23 -21.39
C ALA A 40 5.07 -0.77 -19.99
N THR A 41 4.69 -2.01 -19.70
CA THR A 41 4.95 -2.66 -18.41
C THR A 41 6.44 -2.93 -18.23
N THR A 42 7.11 -3.39 -19.29
CA THR A 42 8.57 -3.60 -19.31
C THR A 42 9.29 -2.30 -18.94
N ARG A 43 9.04 -1.20 -19.64
CA ARG A 43 9.66 0.10 -19.33
C ARG A 43 9.42 0.55 -17.89
N GLN A 44 8.19 0.40 -17.39
CA GLN A 44 7.86 0.81 -16.02
C GLN A 44 8.54 -0.04 -14.96
N TYR A 45 8.66 -1.35 -15.19
CA TYR A 45 9.28 -2.28 -14.26
C TYR A 45 10.80 -2.13 -14.31
N ASP A 46 11.41 -2.11 -15.50
CA ASP A 46 12.85 -1.98 -15.68
C ASP A 46 13.40 -0.76 -14.97
N SER A 47 12.74 0.40 -15.09
CA SER A 47 13.18 1.62 -14.40
C SER A 47 13.18 1.45 -12.87
N ARG A 48 12.15 0.81 -12.30
CA ARG A 48 12.00 0.65 -10.84
C ARG A 48 12.90 -0.45 -10.29
N GLN A 49 13.07 -1.52 -11.05
CA GLN A 49 14.01 -2.60 -10.75
C GLN A 49 15.44 -2.07 -10.80
N LYS A 50 15.78 -1.24 -11.78
CA LYS A 50 17.08 -0.57 -11.85
C LYS A 50 17.32 0.30 -10.61
N GLU A 51 16.36 1.14 -10.21
CA GLU A 51 16.50 1.94 -8.98
C GLU A 51 16.76 1.07 -7.75
N PHE A 52 16.09 -0.08 -7.61
CA PHE A 52 16.32 -1.02 -6.51
C PHE A 52 17.70 -1.71 -6.60
N ILE A 53 18.15 -2.08 -7.80
CA ILE A 53 19.46 -2.68 -8.05
C ILE A 53 20.59 -1.70 -7.73
N ASP A 54 20.46 -0.46 -8.19
CA ASP A 54 21.40 0.63 -7.90
C ASP A 54 21.48 0.87 -6.38
N PHE A 55 20.33 0.87 -5.70
CA PHE A 55 20.25 0.93 -4.24
C PHE A 55 21.00 -0.24 -3.57
N CYS A 56 20.77 -1.48 -3.99
CA CYS A 56 21.46 -2.63 -3.41
C CYS A 56 22.98 -2.56 -3.61
N THR A 57 23.40 -2.08 -4.78
CA THR A 57 24.82 -1.88 -5.12
C THR A 57 25.46 -0.80 -4.25
N LYS A 58 24.74 0.31 -4.03
CA LYS A 58 25.19 1.43 -3.19
C LYS A 58 25.31 1.04 -1.71
N GLU A 59 24.34 0.32 -1.17
CA GLU A 59 24.37 -0.11 0.25
C GLU A 59 25.35 -1.26 0.50
N GLY A 60 25.76 -2.01 -0.55
CA GLY A 60 26.79 -3.05 -0.45
C GLY A 60 26.32 -4.30 0.29
N PHE A 61 25.08 -4.73 0.10
CA PHE A 61 24.55 -5.93 0.79
C PHE A 61 25.34 -7.21 0.45
N PRO A 62 25.60 -8.11 1.41
CA PRO A 62 26.39 -9.34 1.18
C PRO A 62 25.80 -10.29 0.13
N ASP A 63 24.47 -10.40 0.08
CA ASP A 63 23.70 -11.16 -0.92
C ASP A 63 23.39 -10.32 -2.18
N GLY A 64 24.07 -9.18 -2.34
CA GLY A 64 24.01 -8.31 -3.51
C GLY A 64 22.59 -7.84 -3.84
N GLN A 65 22.18 -8.11 -5.08
CA GLN A 65 20.90 -7.65 -5.65
C GLN A 65 19.74 -8.62 -5.42
N VAL A 66 19.95 -9.67 -4.60
CA VAL A 66 18.89 -10.61 -4.25
C VAL A 66 17.78 -9.88 -3.48
N VAL A 67 16.55 -10.03 -3.94
CA VAL A 67 15.38 -9.37 -3.35
C VAL A 67 14.94 -10.09 -2.08
N THR A 68 14.80 -9.36 -0.98
CA THR A 68 14.23 -9.85 0.28
C THR A 68 13.14 -8.90 0.78
N GLU A 69 12.25 -9.36 1.67
CA GLU A 69 11.25 -8.49 2.29
C GLU A 69 11.92 -7.30 2.99
N LYS A 70 12.99 -7.55 3.77
CA LYS A 70 13.69 -6.52 4.53
C LYS A 70 14.32 -5.45 3.64
N LYS A 71 14.96 -5.84 2.53
CA LYS A 71 15.52 -4.88 1.58
C LYS A 71 14.44 -4.09 0.86
N LEU A 72 13.35 -4.73 0.45
CA LEU A 72 12.22 -4.05 -0.17
C LEU A 72 11.61 -3.01 0.77
N VAL A 73 11.39 -3.38 2.03
CA VAL A 73 10.88 -2.49 3.09
C VAL A 73 11.81 -1.31 3.29
N TYR A 74 13.10 -1.56 3.49
CA TYR A 74 14.11 -0.52 3.70
C TYR A 74 14.20 0.45 2.51
N PHE A 75 14.19 -0.09 1.28
CA PHE A 75 14.14 0.71 0.06
C PHE A 75 12.88 1.58 0.00
N LEU A 76 11.70 1.02 0.24
CA LEU A 76 10.46 1.79 0.14
C LEU A 76 10.40 2.91 1.19
N ASP A 77 10.78 2.62 2.44
CA ASP A 77 10.70 3.58 3.55
C ASP A 77 11.69 4.75 3.39
N HIS A 78 12.96 4.44 3.09
CA HIS A 78 14.02 5.44 3.04
C HIS A 78 14.20 6.11 1.67
N TYR A 79 13.84 5.44 0.58
CA TYR A 79 14.15 5.93 -0.78
C TYR A 79 12.92 6.29 -1.62
N VAL A 80 11.72 5.83 -1.26
CA VAL A 80 10.51 5.99 -2.10
C VAL A 80 9.42 6.81 -1.41
N ILE A 81 8.96 6.43 -0.22
CA ILE A 81 7.75 6.98 0.42
C ILE A 81 7.86 8.48 0.68
N ASN A 82 9.03 8.95 1.12
CA ASN A 82 9.26 10.37 1.42
C ASN A 82 9.93 11.12 0.27
N ARG A 83 10.03 10.51 -0.91
CA ARG A 83 10.70 11.15 -2.05
C ARG A 83 9.82 12.27 -2.62
N PRO A 84 10.34 13.50 -2.78
CA PRO A 84 9.61 14.56 -3.43
C PRO A 84 9.28 14.18 -4.88
N ILE A 85 8.07 14.50 -5.32
CA ILE A 85 7.68 14.40 -6.72
C ILE A 85 8.57 15.37 -7.51
N ARG A 86 9.05 14.92 -8.68
CA ARG A 86 9.80 15.80 -9.57
C ARG A 86 8.90 16.97 -10.00
N PRO A 87 9.35 18.23 -9.85
CA PRO A 87 8.56 19.37 -10.25
C PRO A 87 8.26 19.27 -11.75
N SER A 88 6.98 19.37 -12.10
CA SER A 88 6.57 19.40 -13.50
C SER A 88 6.69 20.82 -14.00
N ARG A 89 7.29 21.00 -15.18
CA ARG A 89 7.32 22.29 -15.87
C ARG A 89 5.91 22.85 -16.14
N TYR A 90 4.91 21.99 -16.22
CA TYR A 90 3.54 22.33 -16.60
C TYR A 90 2.58 22.51 -15.40
N LEU A 91 2.97 22.09 -14.19
CA LEU A 91 2.13 22.24 -12.99
C LEU A 91 2.76 23.25 -12.03
N ARG A 92 1.95 24.19 -11.55
CA ARG A 92 2.35 25.09 -10.47
C ARG A 92 2.43 24.30 -9.16
N ASN A 93 3.47 24.56 -8.37
CA ASN A 93 3.62 23.97 -7.04
C ASN A 93 2.40 24.35 -6.18
N ARG A 94 1.89 23.40 -5.40
CA ARG A 94 0.95 23.75 -4.33
C ARG A 94 1.66 24.65 -3.35
N THR A 95 0.97 25.67 -2.85
CA THR A 95 1.47 26.54 -1.79
C THR A 95 0.64 26.37 -0.53
N ASP A 96 1.24 26.58 0.64
CA ASP A 96 0.54 26.64 1.91
C ASP A 96 -0.15 27.99 2.11
N SER A 97 -0.76 28.20 3.29
CA SER A 97 -1.44 29.45 3.65
C SER A 97 -0.51 30.66 3.71
N GLN A 98 0.81 30.45 3.81
CA GLN A 98 1.83 31.48 3.83
C GLN A 98 2.50 31.69 2.45
N GLY A 99 2.03 30.99 1.42
CA GLY A 99 2.56 31.07 0.06
C GLY A 99 3.84 30.25 -0.17
N ALA A 100 4.33 29.49 0.82
CA ALA A 100 5.49 28.64 0.65
C ALA A 100 5.14 27.36 -0.11
N ALA A 101 6.06 26.87 -0.94
CA ALA A 101 5.82 25.70 -1.78
C ALA A 101 5.74 24.42 -0.92
N VAL A 102 4.60 23.71 -1.01
CA VAL A 102 4.40 22.42 -0.37
C VAL A 102 5.09 21.34 -1.18
N VAL A 103 6.11 20.71 -0.58
CA VAL A 103 6.83 19.59 -1.17
C VAL A 103 5.93 18.35 -1.14
N GLN A 104 5.38 17.98 -2.28
CA GLN A 104 4.58 16.76 -2.43
C GLN A 104 5.50 15.55 -2.55
N THR A 105 5.20 14.46 -1.84
CA THR A 105 5.91 13.19 -1.92
C THR A 105 5.19 12.18 -2.81
N LEU A 106 5.90 11.12 -3.22
CA LEU A 106 5.32 10.07 -4.05
C LEU A 106 4.09 9.42 -3.39
N GLY A 107 2.94 9.50 -4.07
CA GLY A 107 1.71 8.89 -3.60
C GLY A 107 1.76 7.35 -3.56
N LEU A 108 0.87 6.76 -2.74
CA LEU A 108 0.71 5.30 -2.59
C LEU A 108 0.63 4.49 -3.89
N PRO A 109 -0.05 4.94 -4.97
CA PRO A 109 -0.05 4.20 -6.24
C PRO A 109 1.37 3.98 -6.79
N SER A 110 2.25 4.97 -6.65
CA SER A 110 3.66 4.87 -7.03
C SER A 110 4.40 3.84 -6.18
N VAL A 111 4.20 3.87 -4.85
CA VAL A 111 4.77 2.89 -3.91
C VAL A 111 4.34 1.46 -4.28
N LYS A 112 3.05 1.24 -4.55
CA LYS A 112 2.52 -0.06 -5.01
C LYS A 112 3.10 -0.50 -6.37
N ALA A 113 3.41 0.45 -7.26
CA ALA A 113 4.08 0.15 -8.52
C ALA A 113 5.53 -0.29 -8.30
N TYR A 114 6.29 0.34 -7.40
CA TYR A 114 7.61 -0.13 -6.97
C TYR A 114 7.54 -1.54 -6.39
N THR A 115 6.64 -1.78 -5.44
CA THR A 115 6.39 -3.11 -4.89
C THR A 115 6.15 -4.15 -5.99
N SER A 116 5.28 -3.85 -6.96
CA SER A 116 4.92 -4.82 -8.01
C SER A 116 6.11 -5.13 -8.92
N ALA A 117 6.90 -4.12 -9.29
CA ALA A 117 8.10 -4.29 -10.10
C ALA A 117 9.19 -5.10 -9.37
N ILE A 118 9.39 -4.88 -8.08
CA ILE A 118 10.43 -5.58 -7.30
C ILE A 118 10.00 -7.01 -6.94
N VAL A 119 8.71 -7.24 -6.66
CA VAL A 119 8.16 -8.60 -6.50
C VAL A 119 8.28 -9.39 -7.81
N ASP A 120 8.13 -8.73 -8.96
CA ASP A 120 8.37 -9.35 -10.26
C ASP A 120 9.84 -9.75 -10.45
N LEU A 121 10.79 -8.89 -10.05
CA LEU A 121 12.21 -9.23 -10.04
C LEU A 121 12.48 -10.44 -9.13
N TRP A 122 11.88 -10.49 -7.94
CA TRP A 122 11.98 -11.65 -7.05
C TRP A 122 11.46 -12.93 -7.71
N ARG A 123 10.28 -12.90 -8.36
CA ARG A 123 9.73 -14.06 -9.08
C ARG A 123 10.67 -14.57 -10.18
N PHE A 124 11.34 -13.64 -10.86
CA PHE A 124 12.33 -13.98 -11.87
C PHE A 124 13.55 -14.65 -11.22
N GLN A 125 14.09 -14.09 -10.14
CA GLN A 125 15.21 -14.69 -9.39
C GLN A 125 14.86 -16.10 -8.84
N GLN A 126 13.64 -16.29 -8.32
CA GLN A 126 13.14 -17.62 -7.91
C GLN A 126 13.12 -18.60 -9.08
N SER A 127 12.59 -18.18 -10.23
CA SER A 127 12.52 -19.03 -11.43
C SER A 127 13.90 -19.43 -11.96
N LEU A 128 14.93 -18.61 -11.70
CA LEU A 128 16.31 -18.92 -12.04
C LEU A 128 17.02 -19.78 -10.98
N GLY A 129 16.45 -19.90 -9.78
CA GLY A 129 17.09 -20.55 -8.62
C GLY A 129 18.15 -19.70 -7.93
N THR A 130 18.16 -18.37 -8.16
CA THR A 130 19.16 -17.45 -7.60
C THR A 130 18.69 -16.73 -6.33
N ASN A 131 17.44 -16.95 -5.94
CA ASN A 131 16.89 -16.42 -4.70
C ASN A 131 16.27 -17.57 -3.89
N PRO A 132 16.70 -17.79 -2.64
CA PRO A 132 16.11 -18.78 -1.74
C PRO A 132 15.08 -18.19 -0.77
N TYR A 133 14.90 -16.87 -0.75
CA TYR A 133 14.09 -16.17 0.23
C TYR A 133 12.59 -16.21 -0.10
N PRO A 134 11.71 -16.21 0.92
CA PRO A 134 10.26 -16.20 0.71
C PRO A 134 9.80 -14.94 -0.01
N ASN A 135 8.55 -14.99 -0.49
CA ASN A 135 7.93 -13.88 -1.20
C ASN A 135 8.05 -12.57 -0.39
N PRO A 136 8.58 -11.48 -0.99
CA PRO A 136 8.84 -10.23 -0.27
C PRO A 136 7.56 -9.46 0.09
N ARG A 137 6.37 -9.94 -0.30
CA ARG A 137 5.06 -9.45 0.20
C ARG A 137 4.70 -10.02 1.58
N GLY A 138 5.62 -9.91 2.54
CA GLY A 138 5.37 -10.33 3.91
C GLY A 138 4.66 -9.28 4.76
N HIS A 139 4.63 -9.53 6.06
CA HIS A 139 3.91 -8.71 7.04
C HIS A 139 4.46 -7.27 7.15
N LEU A 140 5.78 -7.08 7.06
CA LEU A 140 6.41 -5.76 7.20
C LEU A 140 6.02 -4.85 6.03
N LEU A 141 5.97 -5.41 4.82
CA LEU A 141 5.50 -4.67 3.65
C LEU A 141 4.03 -4.26 3.81
N LEU A 142 3.19 -5.15 4.35
CA LEU A 142 1.79 -4.81 4.65
C LEU A 142 1.69 -3.65 5.65
N LEU A 143 2.51 -3.64 6.70
CA LEU A 143 2.54 -2.55 7.68
C LEU A 143 2.96 -1.21 7.06
N ILE A 144 3.98 -1.20 6.19
CA ILE A 144 4.42 0.02 5.50
C ILE A 144 3.37 0.56 4.54
N LEU A 145 2.76 -0.33 3.75
CA LEU A 145 1.67 0.06 2.85
C LEU A 145 0.46 0.56 3.64
N TYR A 146 0.17 -0.04 4.81
CA TYR A 146 -0.87 0.40 5.72
C TYR A 146 -0.56 1.77 6.35
N LYS A 147 0.64 2.00 6.89
CA LYS A 147 1.06 3.32 7.39
C LYS A 147 0.96 4.40 6.31
N THR A 148 1.37 4.09 5.09
CA THR A 148 1.29 5.00 3.94
C THR A 148 -0.16 5.26 3.51
N THR A 149 -1.06 4.27 3.66
CA THR A 149 -2.51 4.51 3.53
C THR A 149 -3.09 5.32 4.67
N SER A 150 -2.60 5.12 5.90
CA SER A 150 -3.11 5.76 7.12
C SER A 150 -2.66 7.21 7.27
N GLY A 151 -1.74 7.69 6.43
CA GLY A 151 -1.52 9.12 6.24
C GLY A 151 -2.70 9.85 5.59
N HIS A 152 -3.60 9.14 4.88
CA HIS A 152 -4.74 9.75 4.15
C HIS A 152 -6.01 8.86 4.08
N SER A 153 -6.17 7.84 4.92
CA SER A 153 -7.38 7.00 4.90
C SER A 153 -7.57 6.18 6.19
N SER A 154 -8.24 6.78 7.17
CA SER A 154 -8.80 6.14 8.38
C SER A 154 -9.96 5.16 8.10
N THR A 155 -9.98 4.41 6.98
CA THR A 155 -11.23 3.80 6.47
C THR A 155 -11.19 2.30 6.22
N GLN A 156 -10.78 1.52 7.22
CA GLN A 156 -11.25 0.13 7.27
C GLN A 156 -11.50 -0.46 8.67
N ARG A 157 -11.05 0.21 9.74
CA ARG A 157 -11.30 -0.20 11.14
C ARG A 157 -11.76 0.92 12.07
N ALA A 158 -12.19 2.06 11.52
CA ALA A 158 -12.66 3.17 12.35
C ALA A 158 -14.03 2.87 12.98
N THR A 159 -14.14 3.09 14.29
CA THR A 159 -15.40 3.16 15.05
C THR A 159 -16.10 4.51 14.79
N VAL A 160 -17.38 4.62 15.16
CA VAL A 160 -18.07 5.93 15.14
C VAL A 160 -17.35 6.96 16.01
N ARG A 161 -16.81 6.54 17.15
CA ARG A 161 -16.05 7.40 18.07
C ARG A 161 -14.81 7.99 17.41
N GLU A 162 -13.98 7.15 16.80
CA GLU A 162 -12.79 7.60 16.08
C GLU A 162 -13.15 8.52 14.90
N LEU A 163 -14.28 8.25 14.22
CA LEU A 163 -14.80 9.14 13.19
C LEU A 163 -15.18 10.52 13.76
N TRP A 164 -15.82 10.57 14.92
CA TRP A 164 -16.20 11.83 15.58
C TRP A 164 -14.96 12.62 16.02
N GLU A 165 -13.96 11.93 16.56
CA GLU A 165 -12.67 12.51 16.98
C GLU A 165 -11.89 13.06 15.78
N GLU A 166 -11.78 12.31 14.68
CA GLU A 166 -11.22 12.80 13.41
C GLU A 166 -11.93 14.09 12.96
N TRP A 167 -13.26 14.15 13.13
CA TRP A 167 -14.05 15.28 12.66
C TRP A 167 -13.87 16.55 13.48
N HIS A 168 -13.82 16.46 14.81
CA HIS A 168 -13.85 17.64 15.70
C HIS A 168 -12.50 17.91 16.40
N VAL A 169 -11.71 16.88 16.67
CA VAL A 169 -10.43 16.97 17.39
C VAL A 169 -9.24 16.88 16.44
N GLY A 170 -9.33 15.99 15.45
CA GLY A 170 -8.21 15.59 14.61
C GLY A 170 -7.52 14.34 15.17
N ILE A 171 -6.71 13.69 14.33
CA ILE A 171 -6.01 12.44 14.66
C ILE A 171 -4.52 12.56 14.35
N HIS A 172 -3.68 12.00 15.22
CA HIS A 172 -2.23 11.88 15.01
C HIS A 172 -1.52 13.21 14.69
N GLY A 173 -1.92 14.30 15.35
CA GLY A 173 -1.33 15.63 15.14
C GLY A 173 -1.81 16.36 13.88
N ASN A 174 -2.76 15.78 13.14
CA ASN A 174 -3.45 16.48 12.05
C ASN A 174 -4.61 17.32 12.60
N PRO A 175 -4.95 18.46 11.95
CA PRO A 175 -6.13 19.25 12.30
C PRO A 175 -7.42 18.46 12.09
N SER A 176 -8.49 18.87 12.78
CA SER A 176 -9.81 18.27 12.61
C SER A 176 -10.39 18.52 11.22
N ILE A 177 -11.24 17.61 10.74
CA ILE A 177 -11.92 17.77 9.44
C ILE A 177 -12.78 19.04 9.42
N GLN A 178 -13.39 19.39 10.55
CA GLN A 178 -14.14 20.63 10.68
C GLN A 178 -13.23 21.85 10.49
N SER A 179 -12.08 21.90 11.15
CA SER A 179 -11.12 23.00 10.98
C SER A 179 -10.63 23.14 9.53
N LEU A 180 -10.45 22.02 8.84
CA LEU A 180 -10.11 22.01 7.41
C LEU A 180 -11.23 22.56 6.54
N GLU A 181 -12.49 22.20 6.81
CA GLU A 181 -13.64 22.77 6.09
C GLU A 181 -13.80 24.27 6.33
N ASP A 182 -13.66 24.72 7.59
CA ASP A 182 -13.79 26.13 7.93
C ASP A 182 -12.68 26.98 7.28
N SER A 183 -11.46 26.44 7.21
CA SER A 183 -10.29 27.17 6.70
C SER A 183 -10.18 27.14 5.17
N TYR A 184 -10.57 26.04 4.53
CA TYR A 184 -10.27 25.78 3.11
C TYR A 184 -11.48 25.38 2.27
N GLY A 185 -12.64 25.11 2.88
CA GLY A 185 -13.84 24.63 2.20
C GLY A 185 -13.58 23.41 1.32
N CYS A 186 -14.18 23.36 0.13
CA CYS A 186 -13.98 22.21 -0.78
C CYS A 186 -12.54 22.05 -1.31
N ARG A 187 -11.65 23.04 -1.12
CA ARG A 187 -10.29 23.03 -1.68
C ARG A 187 -9.34 22.06 -0.98
N TRP A 188 -9.56 21.75 0.30
CA TRP A 188 -8.73 20.75 0.98
C TRP A 188 -9.04 19.32 0.52
N ARG A 189 -10.24 19.07 -0.03
CA ARG A 189 -10.66 17.80 -0.67
C ARG A 189 -10.44 17.83 -2.18
N SER A 190 -9.19 17.91 -2.59
CA SER A 190 -8.85 17.95 -4.02
C SER A 190 -9.00 16.60 -4.73
N ASP A 191 -8.83 15.48 -4.01
CA ASP A 191 -9.00 14.14 -4.59
C ASP A 191 -10.48 13.71 -4.63
N ASN A 192 -10.88 13.02 -5.70
CA ASN A 192 -12.21 12.45 -5.83
C ASN A 192 -12.51 11.44 -4.70
N LYS A 193 -11.51 10.67 -4.27
CA LYS A 193 -11.70 9.73 -3.15
C LYS A 193 -11.98 10.45 -1.84
N GLU A 194 -11.26 11.52 -1.53
CA GLU A 194 -11.48 12.32 -0.33
C GLU A 194 -12.87 12.94 -0.32
N ARG A 195 -13.35 13.43 -1.47
CA ARG A 195 -14.72 13.96 -1.61
C ARG A 195 -15.76 12.88 -1.31
N VAL A 196 -15.60 11.69 -1.87
CA VAL A 196 -16.49 10.55 -1.64
C VAL A 196 -16.49 10.13 -0.18
N PHE A 197 -15.31 10.03 0.46
CA PHE A 197 -15.20 9.68 1.87
C PHE A 197 -15.85 10.72 2.77
N PHE A 198 -15.58 12.00 2.53
CA PHE A 198 -16.18 13.11 3.26
C PHE A 198 -17.70 13.06 3.19
N SER A 199 -18.27 12.99 1.98
CA SER A 199 -19.73 13.00 1.81
C SER A 199 -20.40 11.79 2.49
N ARG A 200 -19.73 10.64 2.54
CA ARG A 200 -20.27 9.45 3.22
C ARG A 200 -20.21 9.59 4.73
N ARG A 201 -19.07 10.02 5.26
CA ARG A 201 -18.86 10.20 6.71
C ARG A 201 -19.70 11.33 7.28
N LYS A 202 -19.90 12.40 6.50
CA LYS A 202 -20.74 13.54 6.88
C LYS A 202 -22.17 13.13 7.25
N VAL A 203 -22.74 12.14 6.57
CA VAL A 203 -24.08 11.62 6.91
C VAL A 203 -24.15 11.09 8.35
N ILE A 204 -23.09 10.42 8.82
CA ILE A 204 -23.01 9.88 10.18
C ILE A 204 -22.84 11.03 11.17
N ILE A 205 -21.98 12.01 10.86
CA ILE A 205 -21.77 13.19 11.70
C ILE A 205 -23.06 14.02 11.83
N ASP A 206 -23.72 14.30 10.71
CA ASP A 206 -24.97 15.06 10.68
C ASP A 206 -26.06 14.33 11.48
N TRP A 207 -26.09 13.00 11.43
CA TRP A 207 -27.01 12.20 12.25
C TRP A 207 -26.74 12.36 13.75
N ILE A 208 -25.47 12.31 14.18
CA ILE A 208 -25.10 12.50 15.59
C ILE A 208 -25.46 13.91 16.03
N GLN A 209 -25.12 14.93 15.23
CA GLN A 209 -25.46 16.33 15.49
C GLN A 209 -26.98 16.54 15.60
N ALA A 210 -27.78 15.86 14.77
CA ALA A 210 -29.24 15.91 14.83
C ALA A 210 -29.84 15.23 16.08
N ARG A 211 -29.15 14.25 16.68
CA ARG A 211 -29.55 13.69 17.99
C ARG A 211 -29.18 14.64 19.13
N VAL A 212 -27.98 15.21 19.07
CA VAL A 212 -27.51 16.18 20.07
C VAL A 212 -28.40 17.41 20.09
N SER A 213 -28.83 17.92 18.93
CA SER A 213 -29.77 19.06 18.86
C SER A 213 -31.16 18.77 19.44
N LYS A 214 -31.53 17.49 19.57
CA LYS A 214 -32.77 17.04 20.24
C LYS A 214 -32.59 16.81 21.74
N GLY A 215 -31.42 17.16 22.29
CA GLY A 215 -31.13 17.04 23.73
C GLY A 215 -30.54 15.69 24.16
N ILE A 216 -30.18 14.81 23.22
CA ILE A 216 -29.48 13.55 23.54
C ILE A 216 -28.01 13.87 23.83
N LEU A 217 -27.43 13.26 24.86
CA LEU A 217 -26.01 13.45 25.16
C LEU A 217 -25.15 12.90 24.02
N LEU A 218 -24.04 13.59 23.73
CA LEU A 218 -23.12 13.20 22.66
C LEU A 218 -22.64 11.75 22.79
N ALA A 219 -22.30 11.32 24.01
CA ALA A 219 -21.87 9.95 24.27
C ALA A 219 -22.96 8.94 23.89
N ASP A 220 -24.20 9.20 24.32
CA ASP A 220 -25.35 8.33 24.03
C ASP A 220 -25.64 8.27 22.53
N ALA A 221 -25.56 9.40 21.82
CA ALA A 221 -25.74 9.44 20.38
C ALA A 221 -24.65 8.64 19.63
N ILE A 222 -23.39 8.73 20.06
CA ILE A 222 -22.27 7.96 19.50
C ILE A 222 -22.47 6.46 19.76
N ASP A 223 -22.86 6.09 20.97
CA ASP A 223 -23.03 4.70 21.37
C ASP A 223 -24.25 4.07 20.65
N GLU A 224 -25.34 4.81 20.49
CA GLU A 224 -26.53 4.36 19.77
C GLU A 224 -26.21 3.98 18.31
N ILE A 225 -25.53 4.86 17.58
CA ILE A 225 -25.21 4.60 16.16
C ILE A 225 -24.10 3.55 16.00
N GLU A 226 -23.15 3.46 16.93
CA GLU A 226 -22.16 2.38 16.96
C GLU A 226 -22.83 1.02 17.26
N LEU A 227 -23.83 0.99 18.14
CA LEU A 227 -24.63 -0.21 18.41
C LEU A 227 -25.42 -0.65 17.18
N MET A 228 -26.09 0.28 16.48
CA MET A 228 -26.78 -0.01 15.22
C MET A 228 -25.82 -0.61 14.17
N ARG A 229 -24.61 -0.07 14.09
CA ARG A 229 -23.55 -0.54 13.20
C ARG A 229 -23.12 -1.97 13.54
N ARG A 230 -22.85 -2.25 14.82
CA ARG A 230 -22.42 -3.57 15.32
C ARG A 230 -23.51 -4.62 15.19
N ASN A 231 -24.75 -4.31 15.57
CA ASN A 231 -25.88 -5.24 15.47
C ASN A 231 -26.16 -5.67 14.04
N SER A 232 -25.92 -4.77 13.07
CA SER A 232 -26.09 -5.08 11.65
C SER A 232 -24.81 -5.62 10.98
N GLN A 233 -23.71 -5.80 11.73
CA GLN A 233 -22.39 -6.18 11.21
C GLN A 233 -21.94 -5.32 10.02
N ARG A 234 -22.20 -4.01 10.10
CA ARG A 234 -21.95 -3.06 8.99
C ARG A 234 -20.63 -2.33 9.16
N THR A 235 -20.00 -2.06 8.03
CA THR A 235 -18.97 -1.02 7.91
C THR A 235 -19.60 0.37 8.05
N LEU A 236 -18.81 1.41 8.38
CA LEU A 236 -19.28 2.81 8.37
C LEU A 236 -19.87 3.20 7.00
N TYR A 237 -19.33 2.64 5.91
CA TYR A 237 -19.87 2.84 4.57
C TYR A 237 -21.31 2.29 4.43
N GLN A 238 -21.53 1.05 4.86
CA GLN A 238 -22.86 0.44 4.81
C GLN A 238 -23.84 1.12 5.78
N LEU A 239 -23.35 1.63 6.92
CA LEU A 239 -24.16 2.37 7.88
C LEU A 239 -24.71 3.67 7.26
N GLN A 240 -23.88 4.43 6.56
CA GLN A 240 -24.33 5.62 5.83
C GLN A 240 -25.47 5.30 4.85
N ALA A 241 -25.38 4.18 4.12
CA ALA A 241 -26.41 3.79 3.17
C ALA A 241 -27.74 3.43 3.86
N LEU A 242 -27.69 2.86 5.07
CA LEU A 242 -28.88 2.64 5.89
C LEU A 242 -29.48 3.97 6.35
N LEU A 243 -28.67 4.90 6.87
CA LEU A 243 -29.18 6.18 7.39
C LEU A 243 -29.90 6.99 6.33
N LYS A 244 -29.45 6.93 5.07
CA LYS A 244 -30.14 7.58 3.94
C LYS A 244 -31.50 6.96 3.57
N LYS A 245 -31.79 5.73 3.99
CA LYS A 245 -33.06 5.04 3.72
C LYS A 245 -34.10 5.22 4.82
N GLY A 246 -33.68 5.72 5.99
CA GLY A 246 -34.54 5.94 7.16
C GLY A 246 -34.94 7.39 7.38
N VAL A 247 -34.72 8.26 6.38
CA VAL A 247 -35.18 9.65 6.30
C VAL A 247 -36.20 9.76 5.18
#